data_AF-D4IIY8-F1
#
_entry.id   AF-D4IIY8-F1
#
_cell.length_a   1.000
_cell.length_b   1.000
_cell.length_c   1.000
_cell.angle_alpha   90.00
_cell.angle_beta   90.00
_cell.angle_gamma   90.00
#
_symmetry.space_group_name_H-M   'P 1'
#
loop_
_entity.id
_entity.type
_entity.pdbx_description
1 polymer ?
#
loop_
_entity_poly.entity_id
_entity_poly.type
_entity_poly.pdbx_seq_one_letter_code
_entity_poly.pdbx_strand_id
1 'polypeptide(L)'
;MMKPIKLLIALLLAAGPSPLRAQTDTTVFSLLDLARPGLERVAALHAAGDDTAAAEALLDYYRRRTGVVCPEANLADITITPDEQRWADEAMHHRFFVHKGYQPSYFYGDDIDWEYWPVKDNELRWQLHRMKWWVPMGKAYRLSGDERYAAEWCAEYLDWMRKNPLTAYDEGKAGNWTQAENVYFAWRPLEVSDRLEFQIHQFLYFLPAEAFSGNFLLHFLDNYHRHAEHITRHFSAKGNHLLFQAQRLIFAGVFFPEFRDAARWRETGVGILNREIGEQVYDDGMQYELDLHYHHESIDIFFKALRMMDANGHRGEFPAAYLATVERMIDAYIDCSFPDYTTPLFSDNRFRERQAVRTYEQRTTIRYQVSEISAFYPDCW
;
A
#
# COMPACT_ATOMS: atom_id res chain seq x y z
N MET A 1 24.06 69.97 -58.92
CA MET A 1 24.93 68.92 -59.48
C MET A 1 24.78 67.69 -58.59
N MET A 2 24.39 66.54 -59.17
CA MET A 2 24.35 65.16 -58.62
C MET A 2 23.28 64.76 -57.57
N LYS A 3 22.54 63.69 -57.92
CA LYS A 3 21.64 62.78 -57.16
C LYS A 3 22.44 61.49 -56.79
N PRO A 4 21.93 60.39 -56.14
CA PRO A 4 20.72 60.11 -55.31
C PRO A 4 20.96 59.10 -54.11
N ILE A 5 19.86 58.57 -53.49
CA ILE A 5 19.65 57.19 -52.93
C ILE A 5 19.63 56.94 -51.39
N LYS A 6 18.41 56.61 -50.91
CA LYS A 6 17.90 55.58 -49.94
C LYS A 6 18.68 55.26 -48.64
N LEU A 7 17.96 55.18 -47.51
CA LEU A 7 17.69 53.90 -46.81
C LEU A 7 16.62 54.01 -45.71
N LEU A 8 15.53 53.24 -45.90
CA LEU A 8 14.57 52.81 -44.89
C LEU A 8 15.13 51.48 -44.33
N ILE A 9 15.43 51.37 -43.03
CA ILE A 9 15.76 50.12 -42.32
C ILE A 9 15.06 50.21 -40.96
N ALA A 10 13.88 49.61 -40.83
CA ALA A 10 13.62 48.27 -40.29
C ALA A 10 13.50 48.27 -38.76
N LEU A 11 12.25 48.45 -38.31
CA LEU A 11 11.75 48.08 -36.99
C LEU A 11 11.56 46.55 -36.98
N LEU A 12 12.58 45.81 -36.56
CA LEU A 12 12.52 44.36 -36.33
C LEU A 12 13.73 44.01 -35.47
N LEU A 13 13.51 43.81 -34.16
CA LEU A 13 14.27 42.93 -33.25
C LEU A 13 14.03 43.34 -31.79
N ALA A 14 12.99 42.75 -31.17
CA ALA A 14 12.99 42.38 -29.75
C ALA A 14 11.75 41.53 -29.45
N ALA A 15 11.63 40.38 -30.12
CA ALA A 15 10.80 39.27 -29.65
C ALA A 15 11.73 38.07 -29.44
N GLY A 16 12.56 38.16 -28.40
CA GLY A 16 13.21 36.97 -27.85
C GLY A 16 12.17 36.19 -27.04
N PRO A 17 12.20 34.85 -27.05
CA PRO A 17 11.34 34.07 -26.16
C PRO A 17 11.71 34.43 -24.72
N SER A 18 10.77 35.02 -23.99
CA SER A 18 10.88 35.09 -22.53
C SER A 18 11.09 33.66 -22.01
N PRO A 19 12.03 33.41 -21.10
CA PRO A 19 12.07 32.12 -20.44
C PRO A 19 10.73 31.98 -19.71
N LEU A 20 9.89 31.06 -20.18
CA LEU A 20 8.75 30.58 -19.41
C LEU A 20 9.35 30.15 -18.07
N ARG A 21 9.10 30.97 -17.05
CA ARG A 21 9.34 30.60 -15.66
C ARG A 21 8.49 29.35 -15.48
N ALA A 22 9.12 28.18 -15.41
CA ALA A 22 8.42 26.93 -15.19
C ALA A 22 7.60 27.12 -13.91
N GLN A 23 6.29 27.27 -14.07
CA GLN A 23 5.38 27.27 -12.94
C GLN A 23 5.47 25.87 -12.35
N THR A 24 5.80 25.78 -11.08
CA THR A 24 5.88 24.49 -10.38
C THR A 24 4.50 23.85 -10.46
N ASP A 25 4.38 22.73 -11.17
CA ASP A 25 3.17 21.94 -11.20
C ASP A 25 2.91 21.38 -9.80
N THR A 26 1.76 21.74 -9.21
CA THR A 26 1.34 21.28 -7.89
C THR A 26 0.22 20.24 -7.97
N THR A 27 -0.09 19.74 -9.17
CA THR A 27 -1.09 18.70 -9.37
C THR A 27 -0.53 17.32 -9.02
N VAL A 28 -1.41 16.32 -8.92
CA VAL A 28 -1.03 14.91 -8.75
C VAL A 28 -0.12 14.42 -9.87
N PHE A 29 -0.23 14.99 -11.08
CA PHE A 29 0.61 14.63 -12.22
C PHE A 29 2.10 14.91 -11.96
N SER A 30 2.42 15.92 -11.14
CA SER A 30 3.81 16.21 -10.72
C SER A 30 4.44 15.05 -9.92
N LEU A 31 3.62 14.28 -9.20
CA LEU A 31 4.05 13.12 -8.40
C LEU A 31 4.36 11.90 -9.27
N LEU A 32 3.85 11.88 -10.50
CA LEU A 32 3.94 10.75 -11.42
C LEU A 32 5.10 10.91 -12.42
N ASP A 33 5.75 9.81 -12.75
CA ASP A 33 6.67 9.71 -13.88
C ASP A 33 5.88 9.52 -15.18
N LEU A 34 5.39 10.63 -15.74
CA LEU A 34 4.62 10.63 -16.99
C LEU A 34 5.43 10.19 -18.23
N ALA A 35 6.75 10.00 -18.11
CA ALA A 35 7.58 9.44 -19.17
C ALA A 35 7.50 7.90 -19.23
N ARG A 36 6.86 7.25 -18.24
CA ARG A 36 6.70 5.80 -18.18
C ARG A 36 5.86 5.28 -19.36
N PRO A 37 6.24 4.13 -19.97
CA PRO A 37 5.46 3.52 -21.05
C PRO A 37 3.99 3.29 -20.65
N GLY A 38 3.08 3.67 -21.54
CA GLY A 38 1.63 3.60 -21.33
C GLY A 38 1.00 4.90 -20.81
N LEU A 39 1.80 5.86 -20.32
CA LEU A 39 1.32 7.17 -19.86
C LEU A 39 1.45 8.28 -20.92
N GLU A 40 1.78 7.96 -22.17
CA GLU A 40 2.05 8.95 -23.22
C GLU A 40 0.84 9.87 -23.47
N ARG A 41 -0.37 9.28 -23.46
CA ARG A 41 -1.62 10.04 -23.60
C ARG A 41 -1.87 10.96 -22.41
N VAL A 42 -1.58 10.50 -21.19
CA VAL A 42 -1.71 11.32 -19.97
C VAL A 42 -0.75 12.50 -20.03
N ALA A 43 0.52 12.24 -20.39
CA ALA A 43 1.55 13.27 -20.56
C ALA A 43 1.15 14.33 -21.59
N ALA A 44 0.64 13.91 -22.75
CA ALA A 44 0.22 14.83 -23.81
C ALA A 44 -0.98 15.72 -23.40
N LEU A 45 -1.97 15.15 -22.71
CA LEU A 45 -3.16 15.88 -22.26
C LEU A 45 -2.83 16.87 -21.14
N HIS A 46 -2.02 16.45 -20.16
CA HIS A 46 -1.56 17.33 -19.09
C HIS A 46 -0.68 18.47 -19.63
N ALA A 47 0.24 18.19 -20.56
CA ALA A 47 1.05 19.23 -21.21
C ALA A 47 0.22 20.24 -22.02
N ALA A 48 -0.97 19.84 -22.50
CA ALA A 48 -1.93 20.73 -23.16
C ALA A 48 -2.82 21.52 -22.18
N GLY A 49 -2.71 21.27 -20.87
CA GLY A 49 -3.53 21.90 -19.83
C GLY A 49 -4.93 21.28 -19.65
N ASP A 50 -5.19 20.11 -20.22
CA ASP A 50 -6.47 19.40 -20.07
C ASP A 50 -6.38 18.29 -19.01
N ASP A 51 -6.30 18.72 -17.74
CA ASP A 51 -6.15 17.82 -16.60
C ASP A 51 -7.35 16.90 -16.38
N THR A 52 -8.55 17.33 -16.79
CA THR A 52 -9.75 16.47 -16.74
C THR A 52 -9.62 15.30 -17.71
N ALA A 53 -9.25 15.55 -18.96
CA ALA A 53 -9.02 14.47 -19.91
C ALA A 53 -7.80 13.62 -19.52
N ALA A 54 -6.75 14.22 -18.94
CA ALA A 54 -5.58 13.50 -18.45
C ALA A 54 -5.95 12.54 -17.31
N ALA A 55 -6.84 12.94 -16.39
CA ALA A 55 -7.32 12.10 -15.30
C ALA A 55 -8.10 10.89 -15.82
N GLU A 56 -8.98 11.08 -16.80
CA GLU A 56 -9.71 9.99 -17.45
C GLU A 56 -8.75 9.06 -18.21
N ALA A 57 -7.76 9.61 -18.92
CA ALA A 57 -6.74 8.81 -19.59
C ALA A 57 -5.87 7.99 -18.60
N LEU A 58 -5.62 8.53 -17.40
CA LEU A 58 -4.87 7.85 -16.34
C LEU A 58 -5.70 6.71 -15.72
N LEU A 59 -6.99 6.93 -15.48
CA LEU A 59 -7.90 5.86 -15.05
C LEU A 59 -7.96 4.72 -16.07
N ASP A 60 -8.05 5.10 -17.33
CA ASP A 60 -7.99 4.20 -18.49
C ASP A 60 -6.70 3.38 -18.53
N TYR A 61 -5.56 4.01 -18.23
CA TYR A 61 -4.28 3.32 -18.08
C TYR A 61 -4.36 2.30 -16.95
N TYR A 62 -4.79 2.69 -15.74
CA TYR A 62 -4.85 1.76 -14.61
C TYR A 62 -5.79 0.59 -14.84
N ARG A 63 -6.96 0.81 -15.46
CA ARG A 63 -7.92 -0.25 -15.82
C ARG A 63 -7.34 -1.28 -16.80
N ARG A 64 -6.37 -0.89 -17.62
CA ARG A 64 -5.72 -1.74 -18.63
C ARG A 64 -4.29 -2.16 -18.23
N ARG A 65 -3.78 -1.67 -17.10
CA ARG A 65 -2.41 -1.89 -16.67
C ARG A 65 -2.17 -3.38 -16.44
N THR A 66 -1.12 -3.89 -17.06
CA THR A 66 -0.59 -5.24 -16.84
C THR A 66 0.82 -5.16 -16.28
N GLY A 67 1.36 -6.28 -15.81
CA GLY A 67 2.74 -6.36 -15.31
C GLY A 67 2.95 -5.86 -13.88
N VAL A 68 1.88 -5.48 -13.17
CA VAL A 68 1.89 -5.26 -11.72
C VAL A 68 0.94 -6.25 -11.05
N VAL A 69 1.44 -7.00 -10.07
CA VAL A 69 0.73 -8.05 -9.36
C VAL A 69 0.75 -7.75 -7.85
N CYS A 70 -0.39 -7.92 -7.18
CA CYS A 70 -0.45 -7.98 -5.72
C CYS A 70 -0.77 -9.42 -5.31
N PRO A 71 0.20 -10.23 -4.87
CA PRO A 71 -0.01 -11.65 -4.54
C PRO A 71 -1.03 -11.90 -3.42
N GLU A 72 -1.35 -10.86 -2.67
CA GLU A 72 -2.27 -10.89 -1.53
C GLU A 72 -3.71 -10.58 -1.95
N ALA A 73 -3.93 -10.06 -3.16
CA ALA A 73 -5.23 -9.77 -3.72
C ALA A 73 -5.54 -10.73 -4.89
N ASN A 74 -6.25 -11.82 -4.60
CA ASN A 74 -6.73 -12.72 -5.65
C ASN A 74 -8.07 -12.20 -6.22
N LEU A 75 -8.01 -11.60 -7.41
CA LEU A 75 -9.20 -11.09 -8.09
C LEU A 75 -10.01 -12.19 -8.81
N ALA A 76 -9.44 -13.37 -9.01
CA ALA A 76 -10.09 -14.48 -9.73
C ALA A 76 -10.98 -15.35 -8.82
N ASP A 77 -10.70 -15.37 -7.51
CA ASP A 77 -11.44 -16.15 -6.52
C ASP A 77 -11.72 -15.28 -5.29
N ILE A 78 -12.59 -14.29 -5.48
CA ILE A 78 -13.01 -13.39 -4.40
C ILE A 78 -14.02 -14.14 -3.54
N THR A 79 -13.75 -14.21 -2.25
CA THR A 79 -14.68 -14.74 -1.25
C THR A 79 -14.97 -13.70 -0.19
N ILE A 80 -16.18 -13.77 0.37
CA ILE A 80 -16.61 -12.92 1.49
C ILE A 80 -17.21 -13.80 2.58
N THR A 81 -16.77 -13.59 3.82
CA THR A 81 -17.33 -14.28 4.98
C THR A 81 -18.65 -13.62 5.43
N PRO A 82 -19.50 -14.30 6.23
CA PRO A 82 -20.71 -13.69 6.77
C PRO A 82 -20.44 -12.45 7.63
N ASP A 83 -19.31 -12.41 8.34
CA ASP A 83 -18.89 -11.24 9.13
C ASP A 83 -18.48 -10.07 8.21
N GLU A 84 -17.69 -10.34 7.17
CA GLU A 84 -17.30 -9.31 6.20
C GLU A 84 -18.51 -8.74 5.46
N GLN A 85 -19.45 -9.59 5.03
CA GLN A 85 -20.69 -9.13 4.38
C GLN A 85 -21.47 -8.23 5.34
N ARG A 86 -21.62 -8.63 6.61
CA ARG A 86 -22.27 -7.79 7.62
C ARG A 86 -21.55 -6.44 7.80
N TRP A 87 -20.22 -6.43 7.86
CA TRP A 87 -19.46 -5.18 8.00
C TRP A 87 -19.62 -4.25 6.78
N ALA A 88 -19.69 -4.82 5.57
CA ALA A 88 -19.97 -4.07 4.35
C ALA A 88 -21.37 -3.45 4.37
N ASP A 89 -22.37 -4.22 4.79
CA ASP A 89 -23.77 -3.77 4.86
C ASP A 89 -23.99 -2.73 5.98
N GLU A 90 -23.35 -2.91 7.14
CA GLU A 90 -23.37 -1.95 8.24
C GLU A 90 -22.71 -0.61 7.85
N ALA A 91 -21.64 -0.65 7.06
CA ALA A 91 -20.95 0.56 6.59
C ALA A 91 -21.84 1.46 5.73
N MET A 92 -22.76 0.88 4.93
CA MET A 92 -23.79 1.63 4.17
C MET A 92 -24.74 2.46 5.06
N HIS A 93 -24.67 2.27 6.37
CA HIS A 93 -25.43 3.00 7.39
C HIS A 93 -24.51 3.66 8.43
N HIS A 94 -23.25 3.91 8.06
CA HIS A 94 -22.18 4.48 8.89
C HIS A 94 -22.00 3.78 10.25
N ARG A 95 -22.23 2.46 10.26
CA ARG A 95 -21.93 1.59 11.39
C ARG A 95 -20.64 0.86 11.10
N PHE A 96 -19.56 1.29 11.74
CA PHE A 96 -18.23 0.89 11.33
C PHE A 96 -17.64 -0.18 12.25
N PHE A 97 -17.24 -1.30 11.65
CA PHE A 97 -16.48 -2.33 12.35
C PHE A 97 -15.06 -1.85 12.63
N VAL A 98 -14.75 -1.66 13.91
CA VAL A 98 -13.43 -1.21 14.36
C VAL A 98 -12.64 -2.35 15.00
N HIS A 99 -13.25 -3.03 15.96
CA HIS A 99 -12.59 -4.05 16.76
C HIS A 99 -13.59 -5.05 17.35
N LYS A 100 -13.18 -6.33 17.46
CA LYS A 100 -14.06 -7.41 17.93
C LYS A 100 -14.51 -7.24 19.38
N GLY A 101 -13.73 -6.53 20.20
CA GLY A 101 -14.09 -6.21 21.58
C GLY A 101 -15.18 -5.14 21.72
N TYR A 102 -15.51 -4.42 20.65
CA TYR A 102 -16.51 -3.36 20.62
C TYR A 102 -17.62 -3.73 19.63
N GLN A 103 -18.51 -4.62 20.07
CA GLN A 103 -19.64 -5.11 19.28
C GLN A 103 -20.95 -4.94 20.05
N PRO A 104 -22.07 -4.58 19.39
CA PRO A 104 -22.20 -4.28 17.96
C PRO A 104 -21.44 -3.00 17.53
N SER A 105 -21.16 -2.86 16.24
CA SER A 105 -20.48 -1.69 15.66
C SER A 105 -21.20 -0.38 16.02
N TYR A 106 -20.43 0.65 16.38
CA TYR A 106 -20.98 1.98 16.68
C TYR A 106 -21.44 2.70 15.41
N PHE A 107 -22.47 3.55 15.55
CA PHE A 107 -22.91 4.47 14.51
C PHE A 107 -22.17 5.80 14.63
N TYR A 108 -21.56 6.26 13.54
CA TYR A 108 -20.71 7.45 13.52
C TYR A 108 -21.43 8.70 13.00
N GLY A 109 -22.75 8.65 12.83
CA GLY A 109 -23.57 9.78 12.36
C GLY A 109 -23.76 9.80 10.85
N ASP A 110 -24.85 10.44 10.39
CA ASP A 110 -25.12 10.63 8.96
C ASP A 110 -24.07 11.56 8.31
N ASP A 111 -23.60 12.56 9.06
CA ASP A 111 -22.35 13.27 8.78
C ASP A 111 -21.25 12.64 9.63
N ILE A 112 -20.40 11.80 9.03
CA ILE A 112 -19.48 10.92 9.76
C ILE A 112 -18.57 11.70 10.72
N ASP A 113 -18.70 11.45 12.02
CA ASP A 113 -17.80 11.97 13.04
C ASP A 113 -16.62 11.01 13.26
N TRP A 114 -15.53 11.23 12.52
CA TRP A 114 -14.28 10.46 12.66
C TRP A 114 -13.58 10.64 14.02
N GLU A 115 -14.07 11.56 14.86
CA GLU A 115 -13.58 11.80 16.22
C GLU A 115 -14.49 11.19 17.30
N TYR A 116 -15.59 10.57 16.88
CA TYR A 116 -16.56 9.96 17.80
C TYR A 116 -15.88 8.93 18.69
N TRP A 117 -15.96 9.15 20.00
CA TRP A 117 -15.18 8.38 20.97
C TRP A 117 -16.04 7.95 22.17
N PRO A 118 -16.90 6.93 21.97
CA PRO A 118 -17.93 6.53 22.95
C PRO A 118 -17.33 5.89 24.21
N VAL A 119 -16.20 5.20 24.05
CA VAL A 119 -15.39 4.65 25.14
C VAL A 119 -14.02 5.25 25.01
N LYS A 120 -13.50 5.90 26.07
CA LYS A 120 -12.19 6.57 26.08
C LYS A 120 -11.00 5.57 26.10
N ASP A 121 -11.01 4.66 25.15
CA ASP A 121 -9.91 3.77 24.79
C ASP A 121 -9.28 4.27 23.49
N ASN A 122 -7.97 4.55 23.52
CA ASN A 122 -7.25 5.01 22.35
C ASN A 122 -7.25 3.95 21.23
N GLU A 123 -7.25 2.66 21.57
CA GLU A 123 -7.28 1.58 20.57
C GLU A 123 -8.55 1.62 19.71
N LEU A 124 -9.69 1.96 20.30
CA LEU A 124 -10.92 2.17 19.54
C LEU A 124 -10.75 3.31 18.52
N ARG A 125 -10.13 4.42 18.92
CA ARG A 125 -9.97 5.59 18.03
C ARG A 125 -8.88 5.37 16.97
N TRP A 126 -7.76 4.74 17.32
CA TRP A 126 -6.73 4.36 16.34
C TRP A 126 -7.29 3.37 15.32
N GLN A 127 -7.95 2.30 15.77
CA GLN A 127 -8.41 1.26 14.84
C GLN A 127 -9.55 1.70 13.93
N LEU A 128 -10.31 2.75 14.29
CA LEU A 128 -11.27 3.38 13.38
C LEU A 128 -10.58 3.79 12.07
N HIS A 129 -9.39 4.36 12.18
CA HIS A 129 -8.58 4.82 11.05
C HIS A 129 -7.81 3.69 10.34
N ARG A 130 -8.15 2.43 10.59
CA ARG A 130 -7.78 1.30 9.71
C ARG A 130 -8.85 1.01 8.65
N MET A 131 -10.06 1.53 8.83
CA MET A 131 -11.20 1.37 7.91
C MET A 131 -11.41 -0.08 7.47
N LYS A 132 -11.46 -0.99 8.46
CA LYS A 132 -11.47 -2.44 8.21
C LYS A 132 -12.66 -2.93 7.38
N TRP A 133 -13.70 -2.11 7.21
CA TRP A 133 -14.88 -2.40 6.40
C TRP A 133 -14.73 -2.06 4.91
N TRP A 134 -13.75 -1.23 4.50
CA TRP A 134 -13.58 -0.85 3.08
C TRP A 134 -13.18 -2.02 2.17
N VAL A 135 -12.34 -2.93 2.66
CA VAL A 135 -12.01 -4.16 1.93
C VAL A 135 -13.24 -5.08 1.78
N PRO A 136 -14.00 -5.36 2.86
CA PRO A 136 -15.30 -6.03 2.76
C PRO A 136 -16.29 -5.38 1.78
N MET A 137 -16.41 -4.05 1.75
CA MET A 137 -17.25 -3.36 0.75
C MET A 137 -16.78 -3.65 -0.67
N GLY A 138 -15.46 -3.66 -0.91
CA GLY A 138 -14.89 -4.02 -2.22
C GLY A 138 -15.19 -5.46 -2.62
N LYS A 139 -15.15 -6.40 -1.67
CA LYS A 139 -15.55 -7.79 -1.90
C LYS A 139 -17.05 -7.90 -2.20
N ALA A 140 -17.90 -7.23 -1.42
CA ALA A 140 -19.35 -7.22 -1.61
C ALA A 140 -19.73 -6.63 -2.98
N TYR A 141 -19.10 -5.52 -3.37
CA TYR A 141 -19.21 -4.95 -4.71
C TYR A 141 -18.87 -5.98 -5.79
N ARG A 142 -17.70 -6.63 -5.69
CA ARG A 142 -17.23 -7.55 -6.72
C ARG A 142 -18.07 -8.81 -6.88
N LEU A 143 -18.71 -9.25 -5.80
CA LEU A 143 -19.57 -10.44 -5.81
C LEU A 143 -21.01 -10.12 -6.24
N SER A 144 -21.52 -8.94 -5.90
CA SER A 144 -22.91 -8.56 -6.19
C SER A 144 -23.08 -7.76 -7.49
N GLY A 145 -22.05 -7.01 -7.90
CA GLY A 145 -22.17 -5.97 -8.92
C GLY A 145 -22.92 -4.72 -8.46
N ASP A 146 -23.23 -4.57 -7.17
CA ASP A 146 -23.98 -3.44 -6.65
C ASP A 146 -23.09 -2.20 -6.48
N GLU A 147 -23.21 -1.26 -7.41
CA GLU A 147 -22.45 0.00 -7.44
C GLU A 147 -22.65 0.87 -6.19
N ARG A 148 -23.68 0.61 -5.36
CA ARG A 148 -23.88 1.37 -4.11
C ARG A 148 -22.71 1.19 -3.14
N TYR A 149 -22.10 0.00 -3.05
CA TYR A 149 -20.91 -0.18 -2.21
C TYR A 149 -19.72 0.65 -2.70
N ALA A 150 -19.53 0.76 -4.02
CA ALA A 150 -18.46 1.56 -4.61
C ALA A 150 -18.69 3.06 -4.42
N ALA A 151 -19.94 3.51 -4.63
CA ALA A 151 -20.34 4.90 -4.42
C ALA A 151 -20.16 5.32 -2.95
N GLU A 152 -20.58 4.49 -2.00
CA GLU A 152 -20.42 4.76 -0.57
C GLU A 152 -18.95 4.79 -0.18
N TRP A 153 -18.15 3.80 -0.61
CA TRP A 153 -16.71 3.80 -0.36
C TRP A 153 -16.02 5.06 -0.90
N CYS A 154 -16.36 5.52 -2.11
CA CYS A 154 -15.83 6.76 -2.66
C CYS A 154 -16.20 7.97 -1.79
N ALA A 155 -17.45 8.04 -1.32
CA ALA A 155 -17.94 9.11 -0.46
C ALA A 155 -17.23 9.12 0.90
N GLU A 156 -17.14 7.96 1.56
CA GLU A 156 -16.42 7.79 2.83
C GLU A 156 -14.92 8.12 2.71
N TYR A 157 -14.28 7.69 1.62
CA TYR A 157 -12.85 7.96 1.38
C TYR A 157 -12.58 9.46 1.26
N LEU A 158 -13.37 10.16 0.45
CA LEU A 158 -13.24 11.62 0.29
C LEU A 158 -13.59 12.38 1.57
N ASP A 159 -14.62 11.92 2.31
CA ASP A 159 -14.98 12.51 3.59
C ASP A 159 -13.88 12.33 4.64
N TRP A 160 -13.29 11.13 4.73
CA TRP A 160 -12.15 10.87 5.60
C TRP A 160 -10.97 11.80 5.25
N MET A 161 -10.62 11.89 3.96
CA MET A 161 -9.52 12.73 3.51
C MET A 161 -9.72 14.21 3.88
N ARG A 162 -10.96 14.70 3.78
CA ARG A 162 -11.34 16.07 4.12
C ARG A 162 -11.32 16.33 5.63
N LYS A 163 -11.87 15.44 6.44
CA LYS A 163 -12.01 15.60 7.90
C LYS A 163 -10.77 15.21 8.69
N ASN A 164 -9.83 14.48 8.08
CA ASN A 164 -8.61 14.00 8.73
C ASN A 164 -7.36 14.52 7.99
N PRO A 165 -7.18 15.85 7.85
CA PRO A 165 -6.01 16.38 7.16
C PRO A 165 -4.72 16.04 7.89
N LEU A 166 -3.68 15.63 7.15
CA LEU A 166 -2.32 15.54 7.70
C LEU A 166 -1.78 16.96 7.94
N THR A 167 -1.87 17.41 9.19
CA THR A 167 -1.21 18.63 9.70
C THR A 167 0.20 18.29 10.20
N ALA A 168 0.89 19.22 10.86
CA ALA A 168 2.19 18.95 11.45
C ALA A 168 2.09 17.79 12.47
N TYR A 169 2.87 16.72 12.24
CA TYR A 169 2.84 15.52 13.06
C TYR A 169 4.15 15.37 13.85
N ASP A 170 4.02 15.25 15.16
CA ASP A 170 5.09 14.92 16.10
C ASP A 170 4.47 14.12 17.25
N GLU A 171 4.60 12.79 17.20
CA GLU A 171 3.95 11.88 18.18
C GLU A 171 4.29 12.25 19.63
N GLY A 172 5.49 12.80 19.89
CA GLY A 172 5.89 13.26 21.21
C GLY A 172 5.07 14.44 21.75
N LYS A 173 4.35 15.15 20.87
CA LYS A 173 3.45 16.27 21.22
C LYS A 173 1.99 15.85 21.43
N ALA A 174 1.64 14.57 21.26
CA ALA A 174 0.29 14.09 21.54
C ALA A 174 -0.15 14.38 22.98
N GLY A 175 0.81 14.41 23.93
CA GLY A 175 0.59 14.85 25.30
C GLY A 175 -0.51 14.04 26.00
N ASN A 176 -1.57 14.71 26.44
CA ASN A 176 -2.74 14.05 27.00
C ASN A 176 -3.65 13.54 25.88
N TRP A 177 -3.69 12.22 25.68
CA TRP A 177 -4.50 11.55 24.66
C TRP A 177 -5.99 11.93 24.67
N THR A 178 -6.57 12.27 25.82
CA THR A 178 -7.98 12.69 25.89
C THR A 178 -8.25 14.06 25.24
N GLN A 179 -7.20 14.85 25.01
CA GLN A 179 -7.22 16.18 24.40
C GLN A 179 -6.38 16.24 23.13
N ALA A 180 -5.79 15.11 22.72
CA ALA A 180 -4.94 15.03 21.55
C ALA A 180 -5.75 15.32 20.28
N GLU A 181 -5.14 16.09 19.38
CA GLU A 181 -5.70 16.38 18.07
C GLU A 181 -5.87 15.10 17.25
N ASN A 182 -6.85 15.10 16.36
CA ASN A 182 -7.20 13.92 15.58
C ASN A 182 -6.06 13.40 14.68
N VAL A 183 -5.08 14.26 14.33
CA VAL A 183 -3.90 13.85 13.55
C VAL A 183 -3.10 12.74 14.24
N TYR A 184 -3.05 12.70 15.57
CA TYR A 184 -2.35 11.66 16.33
C TYR A 184 -3.06 10.31 16.34
N PHE A 185 -4.34 10.29 15.97
CA PHE A 185 -5.13 9.08 15.81
C PHE A 185 -5.16 8.65 14.34
N ALA A 186 -5.51 9.56 13.44
CA ALA A 186 -5.68 9.30 12.02
C ALA A 186 -4.36 9.04 11.29
N TRP A 187 -3.27 9.70 11.71
CA TRP A 187 -1.96 9.64 11.06
C TRP A 187 -0.89 9.00 11.94
N ARG A 188 -1.26 8.16 12.91
CA ARG A 188 -0.25 7.32 13.60
C ARG A 188 0.39 6.37 12.58
N PRO A 189 1.74 6.26 12.52
CA PRO A 189 2.44 5.49 11.49
C PRO A 189 1.98 4.03 11.35
N LEU A 190 1.51 3.40 12.44
CA LEU A 190 0.97 2.05 12.38
C LEU A 190 -0.28 1.98 11.49
N GLU A 191 -1.30 2.79 11.76
CA GLU A 191 -2.53 2.87 10.97
C GLU A 191 -2.26 3.37 9.54
N VAL A 192 -1.37 4.35 9.37
CA VAL A 192 -0.96 4.85 8.04
C VAL A 192 -0.37 3.71 7.21
N SER A 193 0.52 2.89 7.80
CA SER A 193 1.09 1.74 7.10
C SER A 193 0.01 0.72 6.73
N ASP A 194 -0.91 0.43 7.66
CA ASP A 194 -2.03 -0.50 7.43
C ASP A 194 -2.86 -0.08 6.22
N ARG A 195 -3.15 1.22 6.11
CA ARG A 195 -3.85 1.78 4.96
C ARG A 195 -3.05 1.69 3.66
N LEU A 196 -1.72 1.85 3.66
CA LEU A 196 -0.90 1.67 2.45
C LEU A 196 -1.10 0.28 1.83
N GLU A 197 -1.17 -0.75 2.66
CA GLU A 197 -1.43 -2.11 2.19
C GLU A 197 -2.88 -2.26 1.74
N PHE A 198 -3.85 -2.00 2.62
CA PHE A 198 -5.25 -2.32 2.32
C PHE A 198 -5.88 -1.43 1.25
N GLN A 199 -5.38 -0.21 1.03
CA GLN A 199 -5.82 0.62 -0.09
C GLN A 199 -5.42 0.02 -1.45
N ILE A 200 -4.39 -0.83 -1.55
CA ILE A 200 -4.10 -1.59 -2.77
C ILE A 200 -5.24 -2.56 -3.09
N HIS A 201 -5.77 -3.24 -2.07
CA HIS A 201 -6.91 -4.15 -2.23
C HIS A 201 -8.17 -3.38 -2.64
N GLN A 202 -8.45 -2.26 -1.97
CA GLN A 202 -9.58 -1.39 -2.30
C GLN A 202 -9.48 -0.87 -3.74
N PHE A 203 -8.30 -0.39 -4.14
CA PHE A 203 -8.03 0.03 -5.51
C PHE A 203 -8.36 -1.09 -6.50
N LEU A 204 -7.80 -2.28 -6.31
CA LEU A 204 -8.05 -3.42 -7.19
C LEU A 204 -9.51 -3.87 -7.24
N TYR A 205 -10.24 -3.78 -6.12
CA TYR A 205 -11.65 -4.16 -6.07
C TYR A 205 -12.54 -3.13 -6.75
N PHE A 206 -12.32 -1.84 -6.53
CA PHE A 206 -13.20 -0.77 -7.02
C PHE A 206 -12.76 -0.13 -8.34
N LEU A 207 -11.57 -0.42 -8.87
CA LEU A 207 -11.11 0.09 -10.17
C LEU A 207 -12.10 -0.08 -11.35
N PRO A 208 -12.87 -1.19 -11.47
CA PRO A 208 -13.86 -1.32 -12.54
C PRO A 208 -15.17 -0.57 -12.28
N ALA A 209 -15.40 -0.03 -11.07
CA ALA A 209 -16.65 0.61 -10.70
C ALA A 209 -16.92 1.90 -11.49
N GLU A 210 -18.19 2.20 -11.73
CA GLU A 210 -18.62 3.44 -12.37
C GLU A 210 -18.37 4.64 -11.45
N ALA A 211 -18.54 4.46 -10.14
CA ALA A 211 -18.27 5.48 -9.14
C ALA A 211 -16.78 5.89 -9.07
N PHE A 212 -15.86 4.99 -9.48
CA PHE A 212 -14.42 5.25 -9.51
C PHE A 212 -14.06 6.10 -10.75
N SER A 213 -14.27 7.41 -10.64
CA SER A 213 -13.99 8.40 -11.70
C SER A 213 -12.51 8.80 -11.79
N GLY A 214 -12.11 9.44 -12.89
CA GLY A 214 -10.76 10.00 -13.03
C GLY A 214 -10.44 11.04 -11.96
N ASN A 215 -11.41 11.87 -11.56
CA ASN A 215 -11.21 12.83 -10.47
C ASN A 215 -11.02 12.14 -9.11
N PHE A 216 -11.80 11.09 -8.82
CA PHE A 216 -11.61 10.30 -7.60
C PHE A 216 -10.22 9.63 -7.58
N LEU A 217 -9.77 9.11 -8.73
CA LEU A 217 -8.41 8.55 -8.87
C LEU A 217 -7.33 9.56 -8.46
N LEU A 218 -7.44 10.83 -8.87
CA LEU A 218 -6.46 11.84 -8.49
C LEU A 218 -6.43 12.04 -6.96
N HIS A 219 -7.59 12.13 -6.31
CA HIS A 219 -7.65 12.22 -4.84
C HIS A 219 -7.08 10.97 -4.16
N PHE A 220 -7.36 9.78 -4.69
CA PHE A 220 -6.81 8.54 -4.19
C PHE A 220 -5.28 8.54 -4.28
N LEU A 221 -4.70 8.90 -5.44
CA LEU A 221 -3.26 8.90 -5.64
C LEU A 221 -2.54 9.97 -4.80
N ASP A 222 -3.10 11.19 -4.69
CA ASP A 222 -2.59 12.23 -3.79
C ASP A 222 -2.52 11.73 -2.34
N ASN A 223 -3.63 11.18 -1.86
CA ASN A 223 -3.73 10.69 -0.50
C ASN A 223 -2.77 9.51 -0.28
N TYR A 224 -2.70 8.55 -1.20
CA TYR A 224 -1.82 7.40 -1.11
C TYR A 224 -0.34 7.81 -1.08
N HIS A 225 0.08 8.77 -1.92
CA HIS A 225 1.43 9.34 -1.89
C HIS A 225 1.73 9.99 -0.53
N ARG A 226 0.80 10.78 0.03
CA ARG A 226 0.95 11.39 1.36
C ARG A 226 1.14 10.35 2.46
N HIS A 227 0.49 9.19 2.38
CA HIS A 227 0.70 8.09 3.32
C HIS A 227 2.11 7.54 3.23
N ALA A 228 2.59 7.26 2.01
CA ALA A 228 3.94 6.73 1.79
C ALA A 228 5.00 7.72 2.29
N GLU A 229 4.87 9.00 1.92
CA GLU A 229 5.77 10.05 2.39
C GLU A 229 5.75 10.24 3.90
N HIS A 230 4.59 10.16 4.53
CA HIS A 230 4.47 10.23 5.98
C HIS A 230 5.25 9.09 6.66
N ILE A 231 5.13 7.85 6.17
CA ILE A 231 5.91 6.72 6.71
C ILE A 231 7.41 6.96 6.62
N THR A 232 7.91 7.48 5.49
CA THR A 232 9.36 7.72 5.33
C THR A 232 9.97 8.65 6.38
N ARG A 233 9.15 9.48 7.06
CA ARG A 233 9.57 10.48 8.05
C ARG A 233 9.30 10.04 9.49
N HIS A 234 8.50 8.99 9.68
CA HIS A 234 7.95 8.62 11.00
C HIS A 234 8.01 7.12 11.27
N PHE A 235 9.05 6.45 10.76
CA PHE A 235 9.33 5.07 11.14
C PHE A 235 9.45 4.90 12.66
N SER A 236 8.85 3.83 13.18
CA SER A 236 9.07 3.39 14.55
C SER A 236 10.54 3.02 14.76
N ALA A 237 11.07 3.26 15.95
CA ALA A 237 12.49 3.06 16.20
C ALA A 237 12.95 1.60 16.10
N LYS A 238 12.08 0.63 16.45
CA LYS A 238 12.37 -0.82 16.47
C LYS A 238 11.10 -1.67 16.56
N GLY A 239 11.26 -2.99 16.47
CA GLY A 239 10.22 -3.99 16.69
C GLY A 239 9.23 -4.12 15.53
N ASN A 240 8.17 -4.89 15.75
CA ASN A 240 7.27 -5.34 14.66
C ASN A 240 6.59 -4.18 13.92
N HIS A 241 6.34 -3.04 14.59
CA HIS A 241 5.77 -1.86 13.91
C HIS A 241 6.70 -1.32 12.82
N LEU A 242 8.01 -1.27 13.06
CA LEU A 242 9.00 -0.87 12.06
C LEU A 242 8.99 -1.83 10.87
N LEU A 243 8.92 -3.14 11.14
CA LEU A 243 8.86 -4.17 10.10
C LEU A 243 7.62 -4.01 9.21
N PHE A 244 6.42 -3.85 9.81
CA PHE A 244 5.20 -3.60 9.04
C PHE A 244 5.29 -2.32 8.22
N GLN A 245 5.80 -1.23 8.79
CA GLN A 245 5.94 0.04 8.07
C GLN A 245 6.88 -0.10 6.85
N ALA A 246 8.02 -0.76 7.02
CA ALA A 246 8.97 -0.98 5.93
C ALA A 246 8.40 -1.91 4.85
N GLN A 247 7.78 -3.01 5.24
CA GLN A 247 7.12 -3.94 4.31
C GLN A 247 6.01 -3.24 3.51
N ARG A 248 5.21 -2.40 4.15
CA ARG A 248 4.07 -1.75 3.49
C ARG A 248 4.49 -0.54 2.65
N LEU A 249 5.64 0.07 2.97
CA LEU A 249 6.29 1.02 2.07
C LEU A 249 6.84 0.35 0.80
N ILE A 250 7.39 -0.87 0.90
CA ILE A 250 7.74 -1.67 -0.29
C ILE A 250 6.49 -1.90 -1.14
N PHE A 251 5.38 -2.29 -0.53
CA PHE A 251 4.12 -2.52 -1.25
C PHE A 251 3.69 -1.29 -2.04
N ALA A 252 3.78 -0.09 -1.45
CA ALA A 252 3.50 1.17 -2.13
C ALA A 252 4.39 1.38 -3.37
N GLY A 253 5.71 1.22 -3.21
CA GLY A 253 6.67 1.41 -4.30
C GLY A 253 6.68 0.32 -5.38
N VAL A 254 6.13 -0.86 -5.08
CA VAL A 254 5.94 -1.94 -6.06
C VAL A 254 4.61 -1.78 -6.80
N PHE A 255 3.52 -1.50 -6.09
CA PHE A 255 2.18 -1.52 -6.67
C PHE A 255 1.85 -0.24 -7.47
N PHE A 256 2.41 0.90 -7.09
CA PHE A 256 2.30 2.15 -7.84
C PHE A 256 3.66 2.63 -8.34
N PRO A 257 4.29 1.88 -9.26
CA PRO A 257 5.60 2.22 -9.78
C PRO A 257 5.58 3.43 -10.74
N GLU A 258 4.39 4.01 -10.99
CA GLU A 258 4.21 5.27 -11.71
C GLU A 258 4.60 6.49 -10.86
N PHE A 259 4.65 6.39 -9.52
CA PHE A 259 5.16 7.49 -8.71
C PHE A 259 6.67 7.68 -8.91
N ARG A 260 7.12 8.92 -8.99
CA ARG A 260 8.56 9.26 -9.06
C ARG A 260 9.34 8.73 -7.85
N ASP A 261 8.70 8.69 -6.69
CA ASP A 261 9.29 8.24 -5.43
C ASP A 261 9.26 6.72 -5.24
N ALA A 262 8.59 5.96 -6.11
CA ALA A 262 8.34 4.54 -5.92
C ALA A 262 9.62 3.72 -5.70
N ALA A 263 10.68 3.99 -6.48
CA ALA A 263 11.97 3.34 -6.31
C ALA A 263 12.62 3.64 -4.95
N ARG A 264 12.58 4.90 -4.51
CA ARG A 264 13.09 5.32 -3.19
C ARG A 264 12.33 4.64 -2.06
N TRP A 265 11.01 4.50 -2.18
CA TRP A 265 10.19 3.79 -1.20
C TRP A 265 10.59 2.32 -1.08
N ARG A 266 10.79 1.62 -2.21
CA ARG A 266 11.28 0.23 -2.20
C ARG A 266 12.65 0.12 -1.57
N GLU A 267 13.61 0.94 -2.01
CA GLU A 267 14.98 0.94 -1.48
C GLU A 267 15.01 1.17 0.04
N THR A 268 14.21 2.14 0.52
CA THR A 268 14.11 2.45 1.95
C THR A 268 13.58 1.25 2.74
N GLY A 269 12.47 0.65 2.28
CA GLY A 269 11.88 -0.50 2.95
C GLY A 269 12.79 -1.74 2.92
N VAL A 270 13.44 -2.01 1.78
CA VAL A 270 14.43 -3.10 1.64
C VAL A 270 15.60 -2.89 2.59
N GLY A 271 16.15 -1.68 2.66
CA GLY A 271 17.26 -1.35 3.55
C GLY A 271 16.91 -1.58 5.02
N ILE A 272 15.71 -1.20 5.45
CA ILE A 272 15.22 -1.44 6.81
C ILE A 272 15.04 -2.94 7.05
N LEU A 273 14.27 -3.65 6.22
CA LEU A 273 14.01 -5.08 6.43
C LEU A 273 15.31 -5.90 6.42
N ASN A 274 16.28 -5.55 5.56
CA ASN A 274 17.57 -6.21 5.53
C ASN A 274 18.44 -5.94 6.77
N ARG A 275 18.38 -4.73 7.34
CA ARG A 275 19.02 -4.48 8.64
C ARG A 275 18.36 -5.30 9.74
N GLU A 276 17.03 -5.20 9.85
CA GLU A 276 16.30 -5.79 10.96
C GLU A 276 16.30 -7.32 10.94
N ILE A 277 16.29 -7.96 9.76
CA ILE A 277 16.39 -9.42 9.70
C ILE A 277 17.74 -9.92 10.26
N GLY A 278 18.81 -9.13 10.13
CA GLY A 278 20.12 -9.44 10.71
C GLY A 278 20.22 -9.14 12.21
N GLU A 279 19.31 -8.34 12.76
CA GLU A 279 19.26 -8.05 14.20
C GLU A 279 18.31 -9.00 14.95
N GLN A 280 17.24 -9.45 14.30
CA GLN A 280 16.14 -10.17 14.94
C GLN A 280 16.15 -11.68 14.67
N VAL A 281 17.02 -12.18 13.78
CA VAL A 281 17.08 -13.60 13.42
C VAL A 281 18.47 -14.15 13.67
N TYR A 282 18.55 -15.23 14.44
CA TYR A 282 19.80 -15.93 14.70
C TYR A 282 20.32 -16.65 13.44
N ASP A 283 21.59 -17.04 13.45
CA ASP A 283 22.23 -17.73 12.32
C ASP A 283 21.53 -19.04 11.92
N ASP A 284 20.90 -19.71 12.90
CA ASP A 284 20.11 -20.94 12.70
C ASP A 284 18.70 -20.69 12.12
N GLY A 285 18.31 -19.44 11.92
CA GLY A 285 17.02 -19.04 11.39
C GLY A 285 15.96 -18.74 12.45
N MET A 286 16.19 -19.00 13.74
CA MET A 286 15.18 -18.71 14.76
C MET A 286 15.07 -17.21 15.04
N GLN A 287 13.85 -16.72 15.24
CA GLN A 287 13.63 -15.31 15.60
C GLN A 287 13.93 -15.12 17.10
N TYR A 288 14.51 -13.99 17.47
CA TYR A 288 15.15 -13.75 18.77
C TYR A 288 14.22 -13.80 20.00
N GLU A 289 12.90 -13.67 19.83
CA GLU A 289 11.91 -13.79 20.90
C GLU A 289 11.68 -15.24 21.34
N LEU A 290 12.18 -16.23 20.58
CA LEU A 290 12.07 -17.66 20.89
C LEU A 290 10.61 -18.10 21.13
N ASP A 291 9.71 -17.54 20.32
CA ASP A 291 8.28 -17.81 20.33
C ASP A 291 7.83 -18.12 18.90
N LEU A 292 7.23 -19.30 18.69
CA LEU A 292 6.84 -19.75 17.36
C LEU A 292 5.67 -18.94 16.76
N HIS A 293 4.83 -18.29 17.58
CA HIS A 293 3.83 -17.34 17.09
C HIS A 293 4.51 -16.10 16.51
N TYR A 294 5.42 -15.47 17.26
CA TYR A 294 6.13 -14.27 16.80
C TYR A 294 7.13 -14.57 15.67
N HIS A 295 7.73 -15.76 15.69
CA HIS A 295 8.56 -16.24 14.59
C HIS A 295 7.74 -16.38 13.28
N HIS A 296 6.55 -16.99 13.34
CA HIS A 296 5.65 -17.08 12.18
C HIS A 296 5.23 -15.69 11.66
N GLU A 297 4.82 -14.78 12.55
CA GLU A 297 4.47 -13.40 12.14
C GLU A 297 5.66 -12.67 11.50
N SER A 298 6.88 -12.91 12.00
CA SER A 298 8.10 -12.36 11.42
C SER A 298 8.40 -12.94 10.03
N ILE A 299 8.24 -14.26 9.85
CA ILE A 299 8.32 -14.89 8.52
C ILE A 299 7.32 -14.21 7.59
N ASP A 300 6.05 -14.09 8.00
CA ASP A 300 5.02 -13.47 7.19
C ASP A 300 5.43 -12.07 6.74
N ILE A 301 5.96 -11.23 7.64
CA ILE A 301 6.42 -9.88 7.26
C ILE A 301 7.55 -9.93 6.23
N PHE A 302 8.64 -10.65 6.52
CA PHE A 302 9.82 -10.67 5.64
C PHE A 302 9.54 -11.34 4.30
N PHE A 303 8.81 -12.46 4.32
CA PHE A 303 8.48 -13.25 3.15
C PHE A 303 7.43 -12.58 2.27
N LYS A 304 6.44 -11.90 2.85
CA LYS A 304 5.43 -11.14 2.11
C LYS A 304 6.04 -9.98 1.34
N ALA A 305 6.99 -9.26 1.94
CA ALA A 305 7.79 -8.25 1.23
C ALA A 305 8.54 -8.86 0.03
N LEU A 306 9.22 -10.00 0.24
CA LEU A 306 9.94 -10.70 -0.82
C LEU A 306 9.00 -11.15 -1.95
N ARG A 307 7.85 -11.73 -1.62
CA ARG A 307 6.85 -12.19 -2.62
C ARG A 307 6.31 -11.04 -3.45
N MET A 308 6.02 -9.90 -2.83
CA MET A 308 5.56 -8.71 -3.54
C MET A 308 6.62 -8.22 -4.52
N MET A 309 7.89 -8.15 -4.10
CA MET A 309 9.00 -7.77 -4.98
C MET A 309 9.21 -8.77 -6.12
N ASP A 310 9.20 -10.07 -5.81
CA ASP A 310 9.46 -11.15 -6.77
C ASP A 310 8.39 -11.22 -7.86
N ALA A 311 7.10 -11.14 -7.48
CA ALA A 311 5.98 -11.14 -8.41
C ALA A 311 5.98 -9.94 -9.39
N ASN A 312 6.80 -8.93 -9.12
CA ASN A 312 6.91 -7.70 -9.91
C ASN A 312 8.32 -7.48 -10.49
N GLY A 313 9.18 -8.51 -10.48
CA GLY A 313 10.53 -8.44 -11.09
C GLY A 313 11.57 -7.67 -10.27
N HIS A 314 11.28 -7.36 -9.01
CA HIS A 314 12.17 -6.61 -8.10
C HIS A 314 12.91 -7.51 -7.09
N ARG A 315 12.86 -8.85 -7.24
CA ARG A 315 13.56 -9.79 -6.33
C ARG A 315 15.03 -9.42 -6.09
N GLY A 316 15.73 -9.00 -7.13
CA GLY A 316 17.15 -8.66 -7.09
C GLY A 316 17.50 -7.40 -6.29
N GLU A 317 16.50 -6.61 -5.87
CA GLU A 317 16.74 -5.47 -4.96
C GLU A 317 17.04 -5.94 -3.54
N PHE A 318 16.60 -7.15 -3.14
CA PHE A 318 16.98 -7.75 -1.86
C PHE A 318 18.37 -8.42 -1.93
N PRO A 319 19.23 -8.25 -0.91
CA PRO A 319 20.50 -8.96 -0.84
C PRO A 319 20.32 -10.48 -0.75
N ALA A 320 21.25 -11.26 -1.32
CA ALA A 320 21.20 -12.72 -1.25
C ALA A 320 21.16 -13.27 0.20
N ALA A 321 21.81 -12.59 1.14
CA ALA A 321 21.77 -12.93 2.56
C ALA A 321 20.36 -12.79 3.17
N TYR A 322 19.55 -11.83 2.71
CA TYR A 322 18.16 -11.68 3.12
C TYR A 322 17.35 -12.92 2.70
N LEU A 323 17.43 -13.27 1.42
CA LEU A 323 16.75 -14.44 0.85
C LEU A 323 17.11 -15.71 1.62
N ALA A 324 18.41 -15.96 1.82
CA ALA A 324 18.90 -17.12 2.56
C ALA A 324 18.40 -17.14 4.01
N THR A 325 18.26 -15.97 4.65
CA THR A 325 17.79 -15.89 6.04
C THR A 325 16.28 -16.16 6.13
N VAL A 326 15.47 -15.59 5.24
CA VAL A 326 14.03 -15.92 5.16
C VAL A 326 13.83 -17.43 4.94
N GLU A 327 14.65 -18.02 4.08
CA GLU A 327 14.69 -19.46 3.84
C GLU A 327 15.02 -20.27 5.11
N ARG A 328 16.05 -19.89 5.87
CA ARG A 328 16.36 -20.52 7.17
C ARG A 328 15.26 -20.35 8.20
N MET A 329 14.58 -19.20 8.24
CA MET A 329 13.43 -19.01 9.15
C MET A 329 12.32 -20.00 8.83
N ILE A 330 11.97 -20.15 7.56
CA ILE A 330 10.95 -21.12 7.13
C ILE A 330 11.36 -22.54 7.52
N ASP A 331 12.62 -22.92 7.29
CA ASP A 331 13.13 -24.24 7.69
C ASP A 331 13.05 -24.45 9.21
N ALA A 332 13.47 -23.46 10.01
CA ALA A 332 13.39 -23.51 11.47
C ALA A 332 11.95 -23.67 11.97
N TYR A 333 10.98 -22.99 11.35
CA TYR A 333 9.56 -23.14 11.69
C TYR A 333 9.02 -24.53 11.35
N ILE A 334 9.42 -25.10 10.21
CA ILE A 334 9.04 -26.46 9.81
C ILE A 334 9.64 -27.49 10.79
N ASP A 335 10.94 -27.38 11.10
CA ASP A 335 11.63 -28.28 12.01
C ASP A 335 11.07 -28.24 13.45
N CYS A 336 10.54 -27.08 13.85
CA CYS A 336 9.86 -26.90 15.14
C CYS A 336 8.38 -27.28 15.12
N SER A 337 7.82 -27.68 13.98
CA SER A 337 6.42 -28.09 13.85
C SER A 337 6.24 -29.60 14.00
N PHE A 338 5.10 -30.03 14.53
CA PHE A 338 4.71 -31.44 14.53
C PHE A 338 4.27 -31.89 13.12
N PRO A 339 4.29 -33.20 12.80
CA PRO A 339 3.84 -33.73 11.50
C PRO A 339 2.39 -33.41 11.12
N ASP A 340 1.57 -32.97 12.07
CA ASP A 340 0.19 -32.54 11.85
C ASP A 340 0.04 -31.02 11.65
N TYR A 341 1.17 -30.32 11.48
CA TYR A 341 1.29 -28.87 11.26
C TYR A 341 0.94 -28.01 12.48
N THR A 342 0.86 -28.60 13.67
CA THR A 342 0.75 -27.82 14.92
C THR A 342 2.15 -27.48 15.45
N THR A 343 2.25 -26.42 16.24
CA THR A 343 3.52 -25.99 16.88
C THR A 343 3.47 -26.23 18.39
N PRO A 344 4.60 -26.51 19.04
CA PRO A 344 4.67 -26.60 20.49
C PRO A 344 4.32 -25.26 21.14
N LEU A 345 3.64 -25.31 22.28
CA LEU A 345 3.15 -24.14 23.02
C LEU A 345 4.22 -23.60 23.98
N PHE A 346 5.42 -23.31 23.46
CA PHE A 346 6.45 -22.59 24.20
C PHE A 346 6.17 -21.09 24.17
N SER A 347 6.61 -20.37 25.22
CA SER A 347 6.44 -18.92 25.35
C SER A 347 4.95 -18.50 25.31
N ASP A 348 4.59 -17.46 24.58
CA ASP A 348 3.23 -16.95 24.40
C ASP A 348 2.54 -17.52 23.14
N ASN A 349 3.10 -18.58 22.54
CA ASN A 349 2.53 -19.23 21.37
C ASN A 349 1.12 -19.76 21.67
N ARG A 350 0.21 -19.56 20.70
CA ARG A 350 -1.18 -19.99 20.80
C ARG A 350 -1.46 -21.05 19.75
N PHE A 351 -2.34 -21.99 20.09
CA PHE A 351 -2.79 -23.01 19.15
C PHE A 351 -3.35 -22.35 17.87
N ARG A 352 -2.75 -22.67 16.71
CA ARG A 352 -3.26 -22.28 15.39
C ARG A 352 -3.91 -23.47 14.71
N GLU A 353 -5.04 -23.25 14.04
CA GLU A 353 -5.65 -24.26 13.17
C GLU A 353 -4.75 -24.57 11.97
N ARG A 354 -4.83 -25.81 11.46
CA ARG A 354 -3.91 -26.46 10.48
C ARG A 354 -3.58 -25.69 9.19
N GLN A 355 -4.28 -24.60 8.88
CA GLN A 355 -4.19 -23.90 7.58
C GLN A 355 -2.93 -23.02 7.43
N ALA A 356 -2.36 -22.52 8.53
CA ALA A 356 -1.23 -21.58 8.49
C ALA A 356 0.11 -22.23 8.05
N VAL A 357 0.36 -23.50 8.41
CA VAL A 357 1.64 -24.16 8.05
C VAL A 357 1.55 -24.84 6.67
N ARG A 358 0.36 -25.31 6.27
CA ARG A 358 0.14 -25.83 4.89
C ARG A 358 0.45 -24.81 3.81
N THR A 359 0.30 -23.52 4.12
CA THR A 359 0.65 -22.45 3.18
C THR A 359 2.15 -22.43 2.94
N TYR A 360 3.01 -22.70 3.93
CA TYR A 360 4.45 -22.80 3.70
C TYR A 360 4.85 -24.05 2.92
N GLU A 361 4.25 -25.21 3.17
CA GLU A 361 4.60 -26.42 2.42
C GLU A 361 4.14 -26.42 0.95
N GLN A 362 2.94 -25.92 0.65
CA GLN A 362 2.55 -25.69 -0.75
C GLN A 362 3.46 -24.66 -1.42
N ARG A 363 4.05 -23.73 -0.64
CA ARG A 363 5.01 -22.72 -1.11
C ARG A 363 6.46 -23.22 -1.17
N THR A 364 6.86 -24.23 -0.39
CA THR A 364 8.14 -24.97 -0.55
C THR A 364 8.03 -26.05 -1.61
N THR A 365 6.83 -26.43 -2.07
CA THR A 365 6.69 -27.27 -3.28
C THR A 365 7.21 -26.52 -4.54
N ILE A 366 7.21 -25.17 -4.53
CA ILE A 366 7.90 -24.35 -5.54
C ILE A 366 9.43 -24.51 -5.44
N ARG A 367 9.98 -24.81 -4.25
CA ARG A 367 11.40 -25.13 -4.03
C ARG A 367 11.83 -26.40 -4.79
N TYR A 368 10.90 -27.30 -5.12
CA TYR A 368 11.18 -28.50 -5.93
C TYR A 368 10.87 -28.33 -7.43
N GLN A 369 9.97 -27.44 -7.83
CA GLN A 369 9.72 -27.17 -9.26
C GLN A 369 10.77 -26.25 -9.91
N VAL A 370 11.43 -25.37 -9.15
CA VAL A 370 12.47 -24.48 -9.70
C VAL A 370 13.84 -25.19 -9.77
N SER A 371 14.07 -26.23 -8.97
CA SER A 371 15.27 -27.07 -9.07
C SER A 371 15.22 -28.08 -10.23
N GLU A 372 14.03 -28.49 -10.69
CA GLU A 372 13.88 -29.49 -11.77
C GLU A 372 13.94 -28.91 -13.20
N ILE A 373 13.83 -27.58 -13.38
CA ILE A 373 13.89 -26.95 -14.71
C ILE A 373 15.33 -26.57 -15.13
N SER A 374 16.30 -26.55 -14.20
CA SER A 374 17.71 -26.30 -14.56
C SER A 374 18.56 -27.56 -14.77
N ALA A 375 18.00 -28.75 -14.55
CA ALA A 375 18.72 -30.02 -14.61
C ALA A 375 18.49 -30.85 -15.90
N PHE A 376 17.83 -30.29 -16.93
CA PHE A 376 17.64 -30.97 -18.22
C PHE A 376 18.52 -30.35 -19.32
N TYR A 377 19.78 -30.82 -19.34
CA TYR A 377 20.76 -30.93 -20.43
C TYR A 377 21.35 -29.64 -21.05
N PRO A 378 22.69 -29.57 -21.09
CA PRO A 378 23.35 -29.97 -22.34
C PRO A 378 24.57 -30.87 -22.14
N ASP A 379 24.65 -31.89 -23.01
CA ASP A 379 25.87 -32.59 -23.46
C ASP A 379 26.53 -33.61 -22.51
N CYS A 380 26.08 -34.88 -22.62
CA CYS A 380 26.94 -36.04 -22.90
C CYS A 380 26.08 -37.30 -23.16
N TRP A 381 26.04 -37.72 -24.44
CA TRP A 381 25.66 -39.02 -25.04
C TRP A 381 24.33 -39.69 -24.67
#